data_AF-A0A9P6EX94-F1
#
_entry.id   AF-A0A9P6EX94-F1
#
_cell.length_a   1.000
_cell.length_b   1.000
_cell.length_c   1.000
_cell.angle_alpha   90.00
_cell.angle_beta   90.00
_cell.angle_gamma   90.00
#
_symmetry.space_group_name_H-M   'P 1'
#
loop_
_entity.id
_entity.type
_entity.pdbx_description
1 polymer ?
#
loop_
_entity_poly.entity_id
_entity_poly.type
_entity_poly.pdbx_seq_one_letter_code
_entity_poly.pdbx_strand_id
1 'polypeptide(L)'
;MVGGYASLFTFIYLAVHTIPNWKTEVSDVVVNRGGSWLGILIVYPLVTISSLLHSLNYYVLMSRINNVAVGIMQSLRAVLVFVMSHYLFCSVSSTQCFNEWKFVSAIVVIGFVTMFSFSSNDEDKINKNKGKESNASVDLTLPANRPSGPAQRANSRLSLSIPS
;
A
#
# COMPACT_ATOMS: atom_id res chain seq x y z
N MET A 1 -9.97 -3.68 -11.82
CA MET A 1 -11.44 -3.64 -12.06
C MET A 1 -12.25 -4.09 -10.85
N VAL A 2 -11.88 -5.18 -10.15
CA VAL A 2 -12.58 -5.65 -8.92
C VAL A 2 -12.78 -4.57 -7.85
N GLY A 3 -11.77 -3.74 -7.56
CA GLY A 3 -11.90 -2.66 -6.57
C GLY A 3 -12.90 -1.56 -6.96
N GLY A 4 -13.09 -1.30 -8.26
CA GLY A 4 -14.07 -0.32 -8.72
C GLY A 4 -15.51 -0.75 -8.45
N TYR A 5 -15.81 -2.04 -8.68
CA TYR A 5 -17.13 -2.61 -8.37
C TYR A 5 -17.39 -2.63 -6.86
N ALA A 6 -16.41 -3.02 -6.05
CA ALA A 6 -16.55 -3.00 -4.59
C ALA A 6 -16.81 -1.57 -4.06
N SER A 7 -16.09 -0.57 -4.56
CA SER A 7 -16.33 0.83 -4.20
C SER A 7 -17.71 1.32 -4.64
N LEU A 8 -18.15 0.97 -5.85
CA LEU A 8 -19.50 1.31 -6.34
C LEU A 8 -20.60 0.69 -5.48
N PHE A 9 -20.47 -0.59 -5.14
CA PHE A 9 -21.42 -1.27 -4.25
C PHE A 9 -21.47 -0.65 -2.85
N THR A 10 -20.30 -0.34 -2.28
CA THR A 10 -20.21 0.31 -0.97
C THR A 10 -20.81 1.71 -1.01
N PHE A 11 -20.60 2.45 -2.10
CA PHE A 11 -21.17 3.79 -2.29
C PHE A 11 -22.70 3.75 -2.40
N ILE A 12 -23.25 2.81 -3.19
CA ILE A 12 -24.70 2.61 -3.31
C ILE A 12 -25.28 2.22 -1.95
N TYR A 13 -24.61 1.35 -1.20
CA TYR A 13 -25.03 0.97 0.15
C TYR A 13 -25.07 2.17 1.10
N LEU A 14 -24.03 3.02 1.11
CA LEU A 14 -24.05 4.27 1.89
C LEU A 14 -25.17 5.21 1.42
N ALA A 15 -25.37 5.37 0.11
CA ALA A 15 -26.40 6.26 -0.41
C ALA A 15 -27.82 5.81 -0.01
N VAL A 16 -28.09 4.50 -0.03
CA VAL A 16 -29.41 3.95 0.28
C VAL A 16 -29.63 3.78 1.78
N HIS A 17 -28.60 3.45 2.56
CA HIS A 17 -28.75 3.16 4.00
C HIS A 17 -28.34 4.32 4.91
N THR A 18 -27.25 5.03 4.58
CA THR A 18 -26.70 6.12 5.40
C THR A 18 -27.44 7.44 5.22
N ILE A 19 -27.84 7.79 3.99
CA ILE A 19 -28.57 9.06 3.73
C ILE A 19 -29.91 9.13 4.46
N PRO A 20 -30.79 8.11 4.45
CA PRO A 20 -32.06 8.20 5.16
C PRO A 20 -31.94 8.15 6.69
N ASN A 21 -30.89 7.52 7.24
CA ASN A 21 -30.67 7.41 8.69
C ASN A 21 -29.67 8.46 9.24
N TRP A 22 -29.34 9.50 8.45
CA TRP A 22 -28.30 10.48 8.79
C TRP A 22 -28.52 11.15 10.15
N LYS A 23 -29.79 11.41 10.50
CA LYS A 23 -30.12 12.08 11.76
C LYS A 23 -29.74 11.26 13.00
N THR A 24 -30.06 9.96 13.00
CA THR A 24 -29.88 9.08 14.15
C THR A 24 -28.43 8.63 14.34
N GLU A 25 -27.67 8.44 13.24
CA GLU A 25 -26.32 7.88 13.31
C GLU A 25 -25.20 8.94 13.34
N VAL A 26 -25.41 10.11 12.72
CA VAL A 26 -24.35 11.13 12.58
C VAL A 26 -24.67 12.37 13.39
N SER A 27 -25.89 12.92 13.31
CA SER A 27 -26.19 14.16 14.03
C SER A 27 -26.35 13.95 15.54
N ASP A 28 -27.00 12.86 15.97
CA ASP A 28 -27.17 12.56 17.40
C ASP A 28 -25.85 12.20 18.08
N VAL A 29 -24.95 11.46 17.42
CA VAL A 29 -23.64 11.09 18.01
C VAL A 29 -22.72 12.30 18.16
N VAL A 30 -22.78 13.26 17.21
CA VAL A 30 -21.99 14.50 17.27
C VAL A 30 -22.51 15.43 18.37
N VAL A 31 -23.83 15.58 18.50
CA VAL A 31 -24.44 16.40 19.56
C VAL A 31 -24.22 15.78 20.94
N ASN A 32 -24.42 14.47 21.08
CA ASN A 32 -24.34 13.76 22.36
C ASN A 32 -22.90 13.64 22.90
N ARG A 33 -21.88 13.77 22.03
CA ARG A 33 -20.46 13.81 22.42
C ARG A 33 -19.89 15.24 22.53
N GLY A 34 -20.71 16.28 22.41
CA GLY A 34 -20.25 17.67 22.43
C GLY A 34 -19.29 18.01 21.28
N GLY A 35 -19.41 17.30 20.15
CA GLY A 35 -18.50 17.42 19.02
C GLY A 35 -18.63 18.77 18.34
N SER A 36 -17.55 19.55 18.33
CA SER A 36 -17.51 20.83 17.62
C SER A 36 -17.52 20.60 16.11
N TRP A 37 -18.45 21.24 15.39
CA TRP A 37 -18.59 21.16 13.94
C TRP A 37 -17.29 21.52 13.19
N LEU A 38 -16.50 22.43 13.77
CA LEU A 38 -15.17 22.81 13.27
C LEU A 38 -14.18 21.63 13.24
N GLY A 39 -14.25 20.71 14.20
CA GLY A 39 -13.39 19.54 14.25
C GLY A 39 -13.67 18.57 13.10
N ILE A 40 -14.95 18.34 12.77
CA ILE A 40 -15.37 17.55 11.60
C ILE A 40 -14.83 18.20 10.32
N LEU A 41 -15.00 19.53 10.20
CA LEU A 41 -14.63 20.29 9.01
C LEU A 41 -13.11 20.28 8.77
N ILE A 42 -12.30 20.15 9.83
CA ILE A 42 -10.83 20.05 9.74
C ILE A 42 -10.39 18.59 9.51
N VAL A 43 -11.00 17.62 10.17
CA VAL A 43 -10.63 16.19 10.04
C VAL A 43 -10.91 15.66 8.63
N TYR A 44 -12.03 16.04 8.01
CA TYR A 44 -12.40 15.59 6.66
C TYR A 44 -11.33 15.88 5.59
N PRO A 45 -10.87 17.14 5.41
CA PRO A 45 -9.81 17.43 4.45
C PRO A 45 -8.49 16.78 4.86
N LEU A 46 -8.19 16.67 6.15
CA LEU A 46 -6.97 16.02 6.63
C LEU A 46 -6.93 14.52 6.26
N VAL A 47 -8.05 13.82 6.44
CA VAL A 47 -8.21 12.40 6.05
C VAL A 47 -8.17 12.26 4.53
N THR A 48 -8.77 13.21 3.80
CA THR A 48 -8.73 13.23 2.33
C THR A 48 -7.31 13.38 1.82
N ILE A 49 -6.56 14.38 2.31
CA ILE A 49 -5.15 14.59 1.96
C ILE A 49 -4.30 13.37 2.33
N SER A 50 -4.51 12.79 3.51
CA SER A 50 -3.81 11.57 3.93
C SER A 50 -4.09 10.40 2.99
N SER A 51 -5.32 10.25 2.52
CA SER A 51 -5.71 9.21 1.57
C SER A 51 -5.10 9.44 0.19
N LEU A 52 -5.03 10.71 -0.26
CA LEU A 52 -4.32 11.09 -1.48
C LEU A 52 -2.82 10.77 -1.36
N LEU A 53 -2.14 11.21 -0.30
CA LEU A 53 -0.73 10.92 -0.07
C LEU A 53 -0.45 9.42 -0.02
N HIS A 54 -1.33 8.65 0.64
CA HIS A 54 -1.23 7.20 0.67
C HIS A 54 -1.29 6.60 -0.74
N SER A 55 -2.24 7.05 -1.56
CA SER A 55 -2.38 6.57 -2.95
C SER A 55 -1.22 6.98 -3.86
N LEU A 56 -0.68 8.20 -3.68
CA LEU A 56 0.45 8.71 -4.45
C LEU A 56 1.75 7.99 -4.07
N ASN A 57 2.02 7.83 -2.78
CA ASN A 57 3.18 7.09 -2.30
C ASN A 57 3.13 5.63 -2.76
N TYR A 58 1.94 5.02 -2.73
CA TYR A 58 1.73 3.68 -3.24
C TYR A 58 1.98 3.58 -4.76
N TYR A 59 1.53 4.57 -5.54
CA TYR A 59 1.75 4.59 -6.99
C TYR A 59 3.23 4.75 -7.36
N VAL A 60 3.94 5.67 -6.70
CA VAL A 60 5.38 5.87 -6.89
C VAL A 60 6.13 4.60 -6.53
N LEU A 61 5.79 3.98 -5.39
CA LEU A 61 6.41 2.74 -4.96
C LEU A 61 6.16 1.62 -5.97
N MET A 62 4.90 1.39 -6.37
CA MET A 62 4.50 0.37 -7.35
C MET A 62 5.31 0.44 -8.65
N SER A 63 5.68 1.64 -9.11
CA SER A 63 6.48 1.81 -10.33
C SER A 63 7.92 1.23 -10.25
N ARG A 64 8.40 0.94 -9.04
CA ARG A 64 9.78 0.50 -8.76
C ARG A 64 9.88 -0.88 -8.13
N ILE A 65 8.77 -1.52 -7.74
CA ILE A 65 8.77 -2.83 -7.04
C ILE A 65 8.32 -3.98 -7.92
N ASN A 66 8.85 -5.17 -7.59
CA ASN A 66 8.44 -6.43 -8.18
C ASN A 66 7.07 -6.89 -7.62
N ASN A 67 6.38 -7.78 -8.34
CA ASN A 67 5.06 -8.28 -7.94
C ASN A 67 5.05 -8.92 -6.53
N VAL A 68 6.18 -9.47 -6.08
CA VAL A 68 6.33 -10.09 -4.76
C VAL A 68 6.32 -9.03 -3.64
N ALA A 69 7.05 -7.93 -3.81
CA ALA A 69 7.10 -6.84 -2.85
C ALA A 69 5.75 -6.13 -2.68
N VAL A 70 4.91 -6.10 -3.72
CA VAL A 70 3.53 -5.60 -3.62
C VAL A 70 2.70 -6.40 -2.62
N GLY A 71 2.84 -7.73 -2.62
CA GLY A 71 2.17 -8.61 -1.64
C GLY A 71 2.63 -8.34 -0.21
N ILE A 72 3.93 -8.08 -0.01
CA ILE A 72 4.51 -7.75 1.30
C ILE A 72 3.99 -6.40 1.82
N MET A 73 3.92 -5.38 0.96
CA MET A 73 3.38 -4.08 1.35
C MET A 73 1.91 -4.15 1.78
N GLN A 74 1.13 -5.03 1.14
CA GLN A 74 -0.27 -5.22 1.47
C GLN A 74 -0.46 -5.96 2.80
N SER A 75 0.37 -6.96 3.11
CA SER A 75 0.32 -7.65 4.41
C SER A 75 0.79 -6.75 5.56
N LEU A 76 1.84 -5.95 5.33
CA LEU A 76 2.33 -4.97 6.32
C LEU A 76 1.25 -3.96 6.71
N ARG A 77 0.46 -3.46 5.74
CA ARG A 77 -0.67 -2.56 6.03
C ARG A 77 -1.66 -3.19 7.00
N ALA A 78 -2.02 -4.47 6.80
CA ALA A 78 -2.96 -5.16 7.68
C ALA A 78 -2.40 -5.28 9.11
N VAL A 79 -1.12 -5.58 9.25
CA VAL A 79 -0.44 -5.66 10.56
C VAL A 79 -0.40 -4.29 11.24
N LEU A 80 -0.08 -3.22 10.53
CA LEU A 80 -0.07 -1.87 11.10
C LEU A 80 -1.45 -1.45 11.62
N VAL A 81 -2.52 -1.72 10.86
CA VAL A 81 -3.90 -1.45 11.31
C VAL A 81 -4.24 -2.26 12.55
N PHE A 82 -3.77 -3.51 12.60
CA PHE A 82 -3.99 -4.39 13.73
C PHE A 82 -3.25 -3.92 15.00
N VAL A 83 -1.98 -3.55 14.87
CA VAL A 83 -1.17 -2.99 15.98
C VAL A 83 -1.74 -1.66 16.46
N MET A 84 -2.12 -0.75 15.54
CA MET A 84 -2.72 0.53 15.91
C MET A 84 -4.04 0.34 16.65
N SER A 85 -4.89 -0.59 16.19
CA SER A 85 -6.15 -0.88 16.88
C SER A 85 -5.92 -1.37 18.30
N HIS A 86 -4.90 -2.21 18.52
CA HIS A 86 -4.53 -2.64 19.86
C HIS A 86 -4.13 -1.46 20.75
N TYR A 87 -3.21 -0.60 20.29
CA TYR A 87 -2.75 0.55 21.06
C TYR A 87 -3.86 1.56 21.38
N LEU A 88 -4.76 1.81 20.42
CA LEU A 88 -5.83 2.81 20.56
C LEU A 88 -7.04 2.32 21.38
N PHE A 89 -7.39 1.03 21.28
CA PHE A 89 -8.66 0.53 21.83
C PHE A 89 -8.52 -0.44 23.01
N CYS A 90 -7.31 -0.79 23.46
CA CYS A 90 -7.18 -1.67 24.64
C CYS A 90 -7.76 -1.03 25.92
N SER A 91 -7.88 0.30 26.00
CA SER A 91 -8.46 0.97 27.17
C SER A 91 -9.99 1.05 27.17
N VAL A 92 -10.66 0.84 26.03
CA VAL A 92 -12.11 1.11 25.88
C VAL A 92 -12.93 -0.19 25.89
N SER A 93 -12.36 -1.35 25.53
CA SER A 93 -13.06 -2.64 25.61
C SER A 93 -12.08 -3.81 25.72
N SER A 94 -12.12 -4.55 26.83
CA SER A 94 -11.26 -5.72 27.12
C SER A 94 -11.41 -6.87 26.11
N THR A 95 -12.53 -6.94 25.39
CA THR A 95 -12.78 -7.90 24.30
C THR A 95 -12.06 -7.54 22.98
N GLN A 96 -11.54 -6.32 22.85
CA GLN A 96 -10.71 -5.86 21.73
C GLN A 96 -9.21 -5.83 22.06
N CYS A 97 -8.82 -6.11 23.30
CA CYS A 97 -7.41 -6.34 23.63
C CYS A 97 -6.90 -7.60 22.91
N PHE A 98 -5.59 -7.65 22.71
CA PHE A 98 -4.88 -8.64 21.89
C PHE A 98 -5.30 -10.08 22.25
N ASN A 99 -6.00 -10.76 21.33
CA ASN A 99 -6.24 -12.20 21.44
C ASN A 99 -4.99 -12.97 20.96
N GLU A 100 -4.70 -14.12 21.55
CA GLU A 100 -3.47 -14.91 21.31
C GLU A 100 -3.27 -15.22 19.81
N TRP A 101 -4.37 -15.50 19.11
CA TRP A 101 -4.38 -15.76 17.66
C TRP A 101 -3.91 -14.59 16.80
N LYS A 102 -4.18 -13.36 17.23
CA LYS A 102 -3.80 -12.18 16.48
C LYS A 102 -2.33 -11.80 16.73
N PHE A 103 -1.80 -12.16 17.89
CA PHE A 103 -0.37 -12.04 18.21
C PHE A 103 0.51 -12.94 17.34
N VAL A 104 0.10 -14.21 17.17
CA VAL A 104 0.80 -15.17 16.30
C VAL A 104 0.88 -14.65 14.86
N SER A 105 -0.22 -14.11 14.34
CA SER A 105 -0.23 -13.51 13.00
C SER A 105 0.75 -12.34 12.86
N ALA A 106 0.89 -11.50 13.89
CA ALA A 106 1.83 -10.37 13.85
C ALA A 106 3.29 -10.86 13.84
N ILE A 107 3.63 -11.85 14.66
CA ILE A 107 4.98 -12.44 14.68
C ILE A 107 5.35 -13.04 13.33
N VAL A 108 4.46 -13.82 12.72
CA VAL A 108 4.73 -14.46 11.41
C VAL A 108 5.04 -13.40 10.35
N VAL A 109 4.27 -12.31 10.31
CA VAL A 109 4.52 -11.24 9.34
C VAL A 109 5.82 -10.49 9.62
N ILE A 110 6.14 -10.20 10.88
CA ILE A 110 7.43 -9.58 11.25
C ILE A 110 8.59 -10.49 10.83
N GLY A 111 8.48 -11.80 11.07
CA GLY A 111 9.46 -12.79 10.63
C GLY A 111 9.63 -12.78 9.10
N PHE A 112 8.52 -12.78 8.36
CA PHE A 112 8.53 -12.75 6.91
C PHE A 112 9.18 -11.47 6.35
N VAL A 113 8.86 -10.31 6.91
CA VAL A 113 9.48 -9.02 6.53
C VAL A 113 10.98 -9.02 6.83
N THR A 114 11.39 -9.58 7.97
CA THR A 114 12.80 -9.63 8.38
C THR A 114 13.61 -10.55 7.48
N MET A 115 13.07 -11.73 7.15
CA MET A 115 13.68 -12.67 6.20
C MET A 115 13.80 -12.07 4.79
N PHE A 116 12.76 -11.38 4.33
CA PHE A 116 12.78 -10.70 3.03
C PHE A 116 13.82 -9.58 2.99
N SER A 117 13.96 -8.82 4.09
CA SER A 117 15.00 -7.79 4.22
C SER A 117 16.40 -8.37 4.10
N PHE A 118 16.67 -9.50 4.75
CA PHE A 118 17.97 -10.18 4.62
C PHE A 118 18.23 -10.65 3.18
N SER A 119 17.27 -11.32 2.55
CA SER A 119 17.41 -11.80 1.17
C SER A 119 17.62 -10.66 0.15
N SER A 120 16.95 -9.52 0.35
CA SER A 120 17.11 -8.35 -0.52
C SER A 120 18.48 -7.68 -0.36
N ASN A 121 19.06 -7.71 0.84
CA ASN A 121 20.40 -7.19 1.08
C ASN A 121 21.48 -8.02 0.36
N ASP A 122 21.28 -9.33 0.21
CA ASP A 122 22.20 -10.20 -0.54
C ASP A 122 22.17 -9.90 -2.04
N GLU A 123 20.99 -9.68 -2.63
CA GLU A 123 20.86 -9.31 -4.05
C GLU A 123 21.52 -7.96 -4.38
N ASP A 124 21.44 -6.99 -3.47
CA ASP A 124 22.09 -5.67 -3.62
C ASP A 124 23.63 -5.79 -3.56
N LYS A 125 24.15 -6.64 -2.67
CA LYS A 125 25.59 -6.94 -2.57
C LYS A 125 26.13 -7.70 -3.77
N ILE A 126 25.37 -8.64 -4.31
CA ILE A 126 25.73 -9.39 -5.52
C ILE A 126 25.73 -8.47 -6.76
N ASN A 127 24.72 -7.60 -6.90
CA ASN A 127 24.69 -6.60 -7.98
C ASN A 127 25.84 -5.60 -7.89
N LYS A 128 26.17 -5.11 -6.68
CA LYS A 128 27.34 -4.23 -6.49
C LYS A 128 28.66 -4.90 -6.87
N ASN A 129 28.84 -6.19 -6.56
CA ASN A 129 30.05 -6.92 -6.94
C ASN A 129 30.17 -7.12 -8.46
N LYS A 130 29.09 -7.50 -9.16
CA LYS A 130 29.08 -7.57 -10.63
C LYS A 130 29.35 -6.22 -11.30
N GLY A 131 28.82 -5.13 -10.73
CA GLY A 131 29.12 -3.77 -11.19
C GLY A 131 30.61 -3.43 -11.06
N LYS A 132 31.30 -3.89 -10.02
CA LYS A 132 32.74 -3.68 -9.83
C LYS A 132 33.60 -4.47 -10.83
N GLU A 133 33.24 -5.73 -11.09
CA GLU A 133 33.97 -6.60 -12.04
C GLU A 133 33.79 -6.16 -13.50
N SER A 134 32.63 -5.59 -13.85
CA SER A 134 32.36 -5.01 -15.17
C SER A 134 33.05 -3.65 -15.39
N ASN A 135 33.38 -2.88 -14.35
CA ASN A 135 34.14 -1.63 -14.51
C ASN A 135 35.66 -1.88 -14.57
N ALA A 136 36.16 -2.99 -14.02
CA ALA A 136 37.57 -3.38 -14.13
C ALA A 136 37.93 -3.96 -15.52
N SER A 137 36.96 -4.46 -16.27
CA SER A 137 37.13 -5.01 -17.63
C SER A 137 36.86 -3.99 -18.75
N VAL A 138 36.37 -2.78 -18.40
CA VAL A 138 36.05 -1.71 -19.37
C VAL A 138 37.18 -0.66 -19.49
N ASP A 139 38.20 -0.71 -18.63
CA ASP A 139 39.35 0.23 -18.64
C ASP A 139 40.46 -0.12 -19.67
N LEU A 140 40.19 -1.00 -20.65
CA LEU A 140 41.11 -1.23 -21.79
C LEU A 140 40.47 -1.06 -23.18
N THR A 141 39.29 -0.43 -23.27
CA THR A 141 38.73 -0.06 -24.57
C THR A 141 38.18 1.37 -24.51
N LEU A 142 38.80 2.27 -25.28
CA LEU A 142 38.45 3.69 -25.45
C LEU A 142 36.95 3.88 -25.83
N PRO A 143 36.39 5.11 -25.67
CA PRO A 143 34.99 5.36 -25.41
C PRO A 143 34.13 5.35 -26.68
N ALA A 144 32.91 4.85 -26.55
CA ALA A 144 31.83 5.18 -27.47
C ALA A 144 30.48 5.11 -26.73
N ASN A 145 29.99 6.29 -26.35
CA ASN A 145 28.58 6.67 -26.35
C ASN A 145 27.57 5.69 -25.70
N ARG A 146 27.25 5.86 -24.40
CA ARG A 146 25.99 5.37 -23.82
C ARG A 146 24.94 6.48 -23.90
N PRO A 147 23.92 6.39 -24.75
CA PRO A 147 22.70 7.15 -24.53
C PRO A 147 21.99 6.58 -23.30
N SER A 148 21.82 7.44 -22.29
CA SER A 148 20.91 7.26 -21.17
C SER A 148 19.46 7.29 -21.67
N GLY A 149 18.73 6.19 -21.55
CA GLY A 149 17.30 6.17 -21.88
C GLY A 149 16.63 4.85 -21.51
N PRO A 150 15.46 4.88 -20.83
CA PRO A 150 14.83 3.70 -20.26
C PRO A 150 14.19 2.81 -21.33
N ALA A 151 14.15 1.51 -21.03
CA ALA A 151 13.42 0.49 -21.74
C ALA A 151 11.98 0.93 -22.08
N GLN A 152 11.73 1.21 -23.36
CA GLN A 152 10.38 1.21 -23.91
C GLN A 152 9.85 -0.22 -23.88
N ARG A 153 9.08 -0.54 -22.84
CA ARG A 153 8.11 -1.64 -22.88
C ARG A 153 6.87 -1.11 -23.60
N ALA A 154 6.89 -1.15 -24.93
CA ALA A 154 5.74 -0.80 -25.75
C ALA A 154 5.38 -1.97 -26.67
N ASN A 155 4.09 -2.34 -26.61
CA ASN A 155 3.31 -3.10 -27.59
C ASN A 155 3.42 -4.63 -27.66
N SER A 156 2.63 -5.28 -26.78
CA SER A 156 1.87 -6.49 -27.17
C SER A 156 0.54 -6.06 -27.82
N ARG A 157 0.60 -5.59 -29.07
CA ARG A 157 -0.54 -5.54 -30.00
C ARG A 157 -0.01 -5.55 -31.42
N LEU A 158 0.02 -6.72 -32.04
CA LEU A 158 -0.34 -7.01 -33.43
C LEU A 158 0.34 -8.33 -33.82
N SER A 159 -0.42 -9.42 -33.79
CA SER A 159 -0.34 -10.47 -34.81
C SER A 159 -1.74 -11.02 -34.97
N LEU A 160 -2.46 -10.34 -35.86
CA LEU A 160 -3.56 -10.87 -36.63
C LEU A 160 -3.02 -12.09 -37.39
N SER A 161 -3.62 -13.27 -37.21
CA SER A 161 -3.45 -14.40 -38.13
C SER A 161 -4.84 -14.92 -38.51
N ILE A 162 -5.39 -14.32 -39.57
CA ILE A 162 -6.33 -14.95 -40.50
C ILE A 162 -5.76 -14.62 -41.88
N PRO A 163 -5.29 -15.63 -42.63
CA PRO A 163 -5.98 -16.05 -43.85
C PRO A 163 -5.92 -17.60 -43.99
N SER A 164 -6.75 -18.32 -44.75
CA SER A 164 -7.62 -18.04 -45.90
C SER A 164 -8.76 -19.06 -45.87
#